data_AF-A0AAU8LSL4-F1
#
_entry.id   AF-A0AAU8LSL4-F1
#
_cell.length_a   1.000
_cell.length_b   1.000
_cell.length_c   1.000
_cell.angle_alpha   90.00
_cell.angle_beta   90.00
_cell.angle_gamma   90.00
#
_symmetry.space_group_name_H-M   'P 1'
#
loop_
_entity.id
_entity.type
_entity.pdbx_description
1 polymer ?
#
loop_
_entity_poly.entity_id
_entity_poly.type
_entity_poly.pdbx_seq_one_letter_code
_entity_poly.pdbx_strand_id
1 'polypeptide(L)'
;MKGNFFNILIFFVGLVGTITIGNSLYADLMQVFYGEQGSYWTHKDQPLSLKETGDDFQVLIGGEPLQEHLDGKTFFAADGELVPYPVVATDVTVRVNNWPDVKARILTKTTFTGFVFGVNVTLMLVGLVQTCLQRKKKAGNHPRA
;
A
#
# COMPACT_ATOMS: atom_id res chain seq x y z
N MET A 1 -38.67 26.29 -0.45
CA MET A 1 -37.31 26.38 -1.07
C MET A 1 -36.23 25.56 -0.36
N LYS A 2 -36.31 25.30 0.96
CA LYS A 2 -35.25 24.63 1.75
C LYS A 2 -34.87 23.20 1.28
N GLY A 3 -35.81 22.39 0.79
CA GLY A 3 -35.53 20.99 0.41
C GLY A 3 -34.67 20.79 -0.85
N ASN A 4 -34.71 21.69 -1.82
CA ASN A 4 -33.89 21.58 -3.04
C ASN A 4 -32.42 21.88 -2.77
N PHE A 5 -32.14 22.86 -1.89
CA PHE A 5 -30.78 23.29 -1.60
C PHE A 5 -29.99 22.20 -0.86
N PHE A 6 -30.63 21.51 0.08
CA PHE A 6 -30.01 20.43 0.84
C PHE A 6 -29.58 19.25 -0.05
N ASN A 7 -30.42 18.83 -1.01
CA ASN A 7 -30.08 17.73 -1.92
C ASN A 7 -28.94 18.09 -2.88
N ILE A 8 -28.93 19.34 -3.36
CA ILE A 8 -27.85 19.86 -4.20
C ILE A 8 -26.54 19.92 -3.40
N LEU A 9 -26.59 20.31 -2.13
CA LEU A 9 -25.42 20.29 -1.26
C LEU A 9 -24.86 18.87 -1.09
N ILE A 10 -25.71 17.89 -0.79
CA ILE A 10 -25.31 16.48 -0.67
C ILE A 10 -24.64 15.98 -1.96
N PHE A 11 -25.20 16.33 -3.12
CA PHE A 11 -24.62 15.98 -4.41
C PHE A 11 -23.19 16.55 -4.58
N PHE A 12 -22.99 17.84 -4.29
CA PHE A 12 -21.67 18.46 -4.46
C PHE A 12 -20.63 17.95 -3.46
N VAL A 13 -21.03 17.70 -2.20
CA VAL A 13 -20.16 17.07 -1.21
C VAL A 13 -19.70 15.69 -1.71
N GLY A 14 -20.65 14.86 -2.16
CA GLY A 14 -20.33 13.55 -2.74
C GLY A 14 -19.44 13.65 -3.98
N LEU A 15 -19.70 14.60 -4.87
CA LEU A 15 -18.93 14.80 -6.10
C LEU A 15 -17.47 15.20 -5.80
N VAL A 16 -17.27 16.22 -4.96
CA VAL A 16 -15.92 16.67 -4.59
C VAL A 16 -15.17 15.57 -3.85
N GLY A 17 -15.84 14.86 -2.93
CA GLY A 17 -15.24 13.73 -2.22
C GLY A 17 -14.89 12.57 -3.15
N THR A 18 -15.74 12.25 -4.13
CA THR A 18 -15.48 11.20 -5.12
C THR A 18 -14.25 11.54 -5.96
N ILE A 19 -14.13 12.77 -6.45
CA ILE A 19 -12.99 13.17 -7.29
C ILE A 19 -11.69 13.18 -6.48
N THR A 20 -11.70 13.76 -5.28
CA THR A 20 -10.49 13.88 -4.46
C THR A 20 -10.02 12.53 -3.93
N ILE A 21 -10.91 11.77 -3.28
CA ILE A 21 -10.57 10.47 -2.69
C ILE A 21 -10.36 9.42 -3.79
N GLY A 22 -11.13 9.48 -4.87
CA GLY A 22 -10.98 8.57 -6.01
C GLY A 22 -9.60 8.68 -6.65
N ASN A 23 -9.08 9.90 -6.84
CA ASN A 23 -7.72 10.10 -7.35
C ASN A 23 -6.65 9.53 -6.42
N SER A 24 -6.78 9.74 -5.10
CA SER A 24 -5.84 9.16 -4.12
C SER A 24 -5.92 7.63 -4.11
N LEU A 25 -7.13 7.07 -4.14
CA LEU A 25 -7.36 5.63 -4.15
C LEU A 25 -6.76 4.99 -5.40
N TYR A 26 -6.96 5.62 -6.56
CA TYR A 26 -6.41 5.18 -7.83
C TYR A 26 -4.88 5.21 -7.85
N ALA A 27 -4.26 6.29 -7.35
CA ALA A 27 -2.81 6.41 -7.26
C ALA A 27 -2.21 5.32 -6.36
N ASP A 28 -2.80 5.09 -5.18
CA ASP A 28 -2.35 4.05 -4.25
C ASP A 28 -2.47 2.64 -4.87
N LEU A 29 -3.57 2.35 -5.57
CA LEU A 29 -3.76 1.08 -6.28
C LEU A 29 -2.75 0.90 -7.42
N MET A 30 -2.52 1.93 -8.22
CA MET A 30 -1.54 1.88 -9.30
C MET A 30 -0.13 1.64 -8.78
N GLN A 31 0.23 2.26 -7.66
CA GLN A 31 1.51 1.99 -7.00
C GLN A 31 1.63 0.53 -6.55
N VAL A 32 0.58 -0.06 -5.96
CA VAL A 32 0.60 -1.45 -5.47
C VAL A 32 0.73 -2.48 -6.59
N PHE A 33 0.08 -2.25 -7.74
CA PHE A 33 0.04 -3.23 -8.83
C PHE A 33 1.10 -3.02 -9.92
N TYR A 34 1.53 -1.77 -10.14
CA TYR A 34 2.45 -1.41 -11.22
C TYR A 34 3.68 -0.64 -10.74
N GLY A 35 3.83 -0.41 -9.43
CA GLY A 35 4.99 0.25 -8.86
C GLY A 35 6.27 -0.59 -9.01
N GLU A 36 7.39 0.11 -9.19
CA GLU A 36 8.70 -0.51 -9.32
C GLU A 36 9.16 -1.09 -7.98
N GLN A 37 9.30 -2.42 -7.91
CA GLN A 37 9.62 -3.13 -6.67
C GLN A 37 11.10 -3.05 -6.30
N GLY A 38 11.96 -2.68 -7.25
CA GLY A 38 13.42 -2.64 -7.09
C GLY A 38 13.93 -1.58 -6.13
N SER A 39 13.15 -0.53 -5.85
CA SER A 39 13.55 0.56 -4.96
C SER A 39 13.40 0.24 -3.47
N TYR A 40 12.76 -0.89 -3.11
CA TYR A 40 12.46 -1.26 -1.72
C TYR A 40 13.51 -2.17 -1.08
N TRP A 41 14.58 -2.47 -1.81
CA TRP A 41 15.74 -3.14 -1.28
C TRP A 41 16.58 -2.19 -0.43
N THR A 42 17.18 -2.69 0.65
CA THR A 42 18.21 -1.96 1.41
C THR A 42 19.25 -1.36 0.47
N HIS A 43 19.68 -0.12 0.74
CA HIS A 43 20.66 0.58 -0.08
C HIS A 43 21.97 -0.23 -0.18
N LYS A 44 22.60 -0.25 -1.36
CA LYS A 44 23.81 -1.06 -1.60
C LYS A 44 24.98 -0.68 -0.69
N ASP A 45 25.06 0.60 -0.33
CA ASP A 45 26.12 1.14 0.52
C ASP A 45 25.84 1.01 2.02
N GLN A 46 24.68 0.45 2.40
CA GLN A 46 24.26 0.26 3.78
C GLN A 46 23.65 -1.13 3.98
N PRO A 47 24.37 -2.22 3.66
CA PRO A 47 23.84 -3.56 3.84
C PRO A 47 23.72 -3.89 5.34
N LEU A 48 22.76 -4.74 5.67
CA LEU A 48 22.49 -5.15 7.04
C LEU A 48 23.37 -6.35 7.42
N SER A 49 23.75 -6.42 8.69
CA SER A 49 24.35 -7.62 9.25
C SER A 49 23.31 -8.73 9.39
N LEU A 50 23.77 -9.98 9.40
CA LEU A 50 22.88 -11.14 9.56
C LEU A 50 22.10 -11.12 10.88
N LYS A 51 22.60 -10.43 11.91
CA LYS A 51 21.95 -10.27 13.20
C LYS A 51 20.76 -9.31 13.13
N GLU A 52 20.90 -8.24 12.35
CA GLU A 52 19.83 -7.23 12.17
C GLU A 52 18.65 -7.76 11.37
N THR A 53 18.83 -8.83 10.59
CA THR A 53 17.80 -9.43 9.75
C THR A 53 17.05 -10.61 10.39
N GLY A 54 17.35 -10.96 11.64
CA GLY A 54 16.83 -12.19 12.27
C GLY A 54 15.31 -12.26 12.39
N ASP A 55 14.64 -11.11 12.45
CA ASP A 55 13.17 -11.03 12.49
C ASP A 55 12.51 -11.18 11.10
N ASP A 56 13.27 -10.94 10.02
CA ASP A 56 12.77 -10.97 8.64
C ASP A 56 12.93 -12.37 8.02
N PHE A 57 14.08 -13.00 8.22
CA PHE A 57 14.37 -14.35 7.72
C PHE A 57 15.53 -15.00 8.49
N GLN A 58 15.62 -16.32 8.39
CA GLN A 58 16.71 -17.11 8.93
C GLN A 58 17.33 -18.00 7.84
N VAL A 59 18.66 -18.06 7.81
CA VAL A 59 19.41 -18.99 6.95
C VAL A 59 19.93 -20.13 7.80
N LEU A 60 19.62 -21.36 7.39
CA LEU A 60 20.03 -22.59 8.08
C LEU A 60 20.97 -23.39 7.16
N ILE A 61 22.03 -23.97 7.72
CA ILE A 61 22.93 -24.91 7.05
C ILE A 61 22.98 -26.17 7.90
N GLY A 62 22.73 -27.34 7.32
CA GLY A 62 22.73 -28.60 8.10
C GLY A 62 21.71 -28.66 9.25
N GLY A 63 20.74 -27.75 9.30
CA GLY A 63 19.76 -27.64 10.39
C GLY A 63 20.10 -26.62 11.48
N GLU A 64 21.28 -26.00 11.42
CA GLU A 64 21.72 -24.98 12.38
C GLU A 64 21.73 -23.58 11.73
N PRO A 65 21.44 -22.50 12.50
CA PRO A 65 21.57 -21.12 12.01
C PRO A 65 22.95 -20.82 11.45
N LEU A 66 23.00 -20.15 10.30
CA LEU A 66 24.25 -19.67 9.70
C LEU A 66 25.07 -18.82 10.70
N GLN A 67 24.40 -18.07 11.58
CA GLN A 67 25.04 -17.30 12.65
C GLN A 67 25.87 -18.20 13.58
N GLU A 68 25.35 -19.37 13.96
CA GLU A 68 26.07 -20.33 14.81
C GLU A 68 27.29 -20.92 14.10
N HIS A 69 27.16 -21.19 12.79
CA HIS A 69 28.31 -21.66 12.00
C HIS A 69 29.43 -20.62 11.87
N LEU A 70 29.06 -19.35 11.71
CA LEU A 70 29.99 -18.22 11.59
C LEU A 70 30.68 -17.94 12.93
N ASP A 71 29.93 -17.95 14.04
CA ASP A 71 30.48 -17.77 15.40
C ASP A 71 31.40 -18.94 15.80
N GLY A 72 31.02 -20.17 15.42
CA GLY A 72 31.80 -21.37 15.64
C GLY A 72 33.00 -21.55 14.70
N LYS A 73 33.19 -20.66 13.71
CA LYS A 73 34.21 -20.76 12.65
C LYS A 73 34.19 -22.11 11.93
N THR A 74 33.00 -22.67 11.75
CA THR A 74 32.80 -23.96 11.05
C THR A 74 32.47 -23.76 9.57
N PHE A 75 32.25 -22.51 9.14
CA PHE A 75 31.99 -22.14 7.76
C PHE A 75 33.25 -21.61 7.08
N PHE A 76 33.62 -22.21 5.94
CA PHE A 76 34.82 -21.86 5.18
C PHE A 76 34.45 -21.50 3.74
N ALA A 77 35.09 -20.47 3.20
CA ALA A 77 35.06 -20.12 1.80
C ALA A 77 36.45 -20.35 1.20
N ALA A 78 36.52 -20.48 -0.12
CA ALA A 78 37.78 -20.52 -0.85
C ALA A 78 37.91 -19.22 -1.63
N ASP A 79 39.11 -18.64 -1.63
CA ASP A 79 39.41 -17.48 -2.46
C ASP A 79 39.64 -17.88 -3.94
N GLY A 80 40.02 -16.91 -4.78
CA GLY A 80 40.31 -17.14 -6.19
C GLY A 80 41.48 -18.10 -6.46
N GLU A 81 42.30 -18.40 -5.45
CA GLU A 81 43.44 -19.32 -5.51
C GLU A 81 43.12 -20.68 -4.86
N LEU A 82 41.84 -20.92 -4.51
CA LEU A 82 41.35 -22.12 -3.83
C LEU A 82 41.91 -22.30 -2.40
N VAL A 83 42.40 -21.23 -1.77
CA VAL A 83 42.88 -21.28 -0.38
C VAL A 83 41.67 -21.13 0.55
N PRO A 84 41.41 -22.10 1.45
CA PRO A 84 40.30 -22.02 2.37
C PRO A 84 40.57 -21.00 3.48
N TYR A 85 39.59 -20.13 3.75
CA TYR A 85 39.60 -19.21 4.87
C TYR A 85 38.28 -19.28 5.65
N PRO A 86 38.30 -19.11 6.98
CA PRO A 86 37.09 -19.11 7.79
C PRO A 86 36.28 -17.84 7.47
N VAL A 87 34.99 -18.00 7.20
CA VAL A 87 34.06 -16.89 7.01
C VAL A 87 33.58 -16.43 8.38
N VAL A 88 33.68 -15.14 8.66
CA VAL A 88 33.15 -14.55 9.90
C VAL A 88 31.87 -13.75 9.63
N ALA A 89 31.12 -13.45 10.68
CA ALA A 89 29.84 -12.73 10.57
C ALA A 89 29.97 -11.37 9.85
N THR A 90 31.12 -10.71 9.93
CA THR A 90 31.39 -9.44 9.24
C THR A 90 31.57 -9.59 7.73
N ASP A 91 31.86 -10.80 7.24
CA ASP A 91 32.04 -11.09 5.82
C ASP A 91 30.70 -11.34 5.12
N VAL A 92 29.63 -11.56 5.88
CA VAL A 92 28.28 -11.83 5.39
C VAL A 92 27.41 -10.60 5.60
N THR A 93 27.04 -9.97 4.50
CA THR A 93 26.11 -8.84 4.50
C THR A 93 24.86 -9.19 3.69
N VAL A 94 23.71 -8.66 4.11
CA VAL A 94 22.42 -8.97 3.49
C VAL A 94 21.68 -7.69 3.12
N ARG A 95 20.90 -7.76 2.04
CA ARG A 95 19.93 -6.75 1.65
C ARG A 95 18.55 -7.35 1.75
N VAL A 96 17.63 -6.66 2.40
CA VAL A 96 16.24 -7.10 2.58
C VAL A 96 15.35 -6.27 1.67
N ASN A 97 14.28 -6.87 1.18
CA ASN A 97 13.28 -6.20 0.37
C ASN A 97 12.02 -5.92 1.21
N ASN A 98 11.76 -4.65 1.50
CA ASN A 98 10.64 -4.23 2.34
C ASN A 98 9.34 -4.03 1.53
N TRP A 99 9.31 -4.41 0.25
CA TRP A 99 8.14 -4.26 -0.61
C TRP A 99 6.87 -4.92 -0.04
N PRO A 100 6.90 -6.14 0.53
CA PRO A 100 5.71 -6.77 1.10
C PRO A 100 5.03 -5.91 2.18
N ASP A 101 5.81 -5.32 3.08
CA ASP A 101 5.29 -4.48 4.17
C ASP A 101 4.74 -3.15 3.65
N VAL A 102 5.45 -2.53 2.71
CA VAL A 102 4.97 -1.32 2.04
C VAL A 102 3.65 -1.60 1.33
N LYS A 103 3.57 -2.73 0.61
CA LYS A 103 2.38 -3.17 -0.10
C LYS A 103 1.21 -3.40 0.86
N ALA A 104 1.43 -4.10 1.98
CA ALA A 104 0.42 -4.34 3.01
C ALA A 104 -0.09 -3.04 3.63
N ARG A 105 0.81 -2.09 3.91
CA ARG A 105 0.46 -0.76 4.43
C ARG A 105 -0.39 0.04 3.44
N ILE A 106 -0.01 0.06 2.16
CA ILE A 106 -0.79 0.77 1.13
C ILE A 106 -2.15 0.10 0.95
N LEU A 107 -2.23 -1.24 0.85
CA LEU A 107 -3.50 -1.98 0.75
C LEU A 107 -4.43 -1.72 1.95
N THR A 108 -3.88 -1.63 3.16
CA THR A 108 -4.65 -1.27 4.36
C THR A 108 -5.22 0.14 4.23
N LYS A 109 -4.40 1.12 3.84
CA LYS A 109 -4.84 2.49 3.57
C LYS A 109 -5.94 2.52 2.49
N THR A 110 -5.73 1.81 1.38
CA THR A 110 -6.66 1.66 0.26
C THR A 110 -8.00 1.06 0.70
N THR A 111 -8.00 0.15 1.68
CA THR A 111 -9.24 -0.42 2.23
C THR A 111 -10.07 0.66 2.93
N PHE A 112 -9.43 1.48 3.77
CA PHE A 112 -10.11 2.60 4.43
C PHE A 112 -10.54 3.69 3.44
N THR A 113 -9.65 4.11 2.54
CA THR A 113 -9.99 5.13 1.53
C THR A 113 -11.05 4.64 0.56
N GLY A 114 -11.08 3.35 0.23
CA GLY A 114 -12.12 2.71 -0.57
C GLY A 114 -13.50 2.75 0.10
N PHE A 115 -13.55 2.52 1.41
CA PHE A 115 -14.80 2.68 2.17
C PHE A 115 -15.30 4.12 2.12
N VAL A 116 -14.44 5.10 2.42
CA VAL A 116 -14.81 6.53 2.38
C VAL A 116 -15.19 6.96 0.95
N PHE A 117 -14.52 6.45 -0.08
CA PHE A 117 -14.88 6.67 -1.47
C PHE A 117 -16.30 6.17 -1.76
N GLY A 118 -16.64 4.95 -1.32
CA GLY A 118 -17.99 4.39 -1.47
C GLY A 118 -19.08 5.25 -0.81
N VAL A 119 -18.81 5.81 0.37
CA VAL A 119 -19.73 6.76 1.03
C VAL A 119 -19.94 8.00 0.17
N ASN A 120 -18.88 8.59 -0.39
CA ASN A 120 -18.97 9.78 -1.22
C ASN A 120 -19.72 9.53 -2.53
N VAL A 121 -19.48 8.38 -3.18
CA VAL A 121 -20.23 7.95 -4.37
C VAL A 121 -21.71 7.81 -4.03
N THR A 122 -22.04 7.21 -2.88
CA THR A 122 -23.42 7.05 -2.43
C THR A 122 -24.09 8.40 -2.20
N LEU A 123 -23.42 9.34 -1.50
CA LEU A 123 -23.93 10.70 -1.30
C LEU A 123 -24.17 11.42 -2.63
N MET A 124 -23.23 11.30 -3.58
CA MET A 124 -23.38 11.87 -4.91
C MET A 124 -24.62 11.32 -5.62
N LEU A 125 -24.79 10.00 -5.66
CA LEU A 125 -25.93 9.35 -6.32
C LEU A 125 -27.26 9.71 -5.66
N VAL A 126 -27.33 9.67 -4.33
CA VAL A 126 -28.54 10.03 -3.58
C VAL A 126 -28.92 11.50 -3.81
N GLY A 127 -27.95 12.42 -3.72
CA GLY A 127 -28.17 13.84 -3.99
C GLY A 127 -28.67 14.10 -5.41
N LEU A 128 -28.11 13.40 -6.40
CA LEU A 128 -28.53 13.48 -7.80
C LEU A 128 -29.97 12.99 -7.99
N VAL A 129 -30.27 11.77 -7.52
CA VAL A 129 -31.59 11.15 -7.67
C VAL A 129 -32.67 11.99 -6.99
N GLN A 130 -32.44 12.44 -5.75
CA GLN A 130 -33.40 13.28 -5.04
C GLN A 130 -33.63 14.62 -5.74
N THR A 131 -32.59 15.23 -6.31
CA THR A 131 -32.71 16.48 -7.08
C THR A 131 -33.53 16.27 -8.35
N CYS A 132 -33.30 15.18 -9.08
CA CYS A 132 -34.07 14.82 -10.27
C CYS A 132 -35.55 14.55 -9.96
N LEU A 133 -35.84 13.80 -8.88
CA LEU A 133 -37.21 13.49 -8.46
C LEU A 133 -37.98 14.74 -8.03
N GLN A 134 -37.35 15.66 -7.28
CA GLN A 134 -37.98 16.93 -6.90
C GLN A 134 -38.23 17.86 -8.09
N ARG A 135 -37.34 17.87 -9.10
CA ARG A 135 -37.57 18.61 -10.35
C ARG A 135 -38.77 18.06 -11.12
N LYS A 136 -38.88 16.74 -11.26
CA LYS A 136 -40.04 16.09 -11.92
C LYS A 136 -41.36 16.41 -11.20
N LYS A 137 -41.38 16.34 -9.86
CA LYS A 137 -42.58 16.66 -9.06
C LYS A 137 -43.04 18.11 -9.22
N LYS A 138 -42.10 19.07 -9.35
CA LYS A 138 -42.44 20.48 -9.60
C LYS A 138 -42.95 20.73 -11.02
N ALA A 139 -42.38 20.05 -12.03
CA ALA A 139 -42.81 20.18 -13.42
C ALA A 139 -44.22 19.60 -13.67
N GLY A 140 -44.60 18.51 -12.98
CA GLY A 140 -45.92 17.91 -13.08
C GLY A 140 -47.05 18.67 -12.35
N ASN A 141 -46.70 19.61 -11.46
CA ASN A 141 -47.65 20.38 -10.66
C ASN A 141 -47.96 21.78 -11.24
N HIS A 142 -47.52 22.07 -12.48
CA HIS A 142 -47.87 23.32 -13.15
C HIS A 142 -49.29 23.20 -13.73
N PRO A 143 -50.28 23.98 -13.25
CA PRO A 143 -51.61 23.95 -13.84
C PRO A 143 -51.49 24.40 -15.29
N ARG A 144 -52.08 23.63 -16.21
CA ARG A 144 -52.27 24.08 -17.59
C ARG A 144 -53.20 25.28 -17.54
N ALA A 145 -52.65 26.46 -17.82
CA ALA A 145 -53.44 27.66 -18.10
C ALA A 145 -54.17 27.49 -19.44
#